data_AF-A0A7S3U540-F1
#
_entry.id   AF-A0A7S3U540-F1
#
_cell.length_a   1.000
_cell.length_b   1.000
_cell.length_c   1.000
_cell.angle_alpha   90.00
_cell.angle_beta   90.00
_cell.angle_gamma   90.00
#
_symmetry.space_group_name_H-M   'P 1'
#
loop_
_entity.id
_entity.type
_entity.pdbx_description
1 polymer ?
#
loop_
_entity_poly.entity_id
_entity_poly.type
_entity_poly.pdbx_seq_one_letter_code
_entity_poly.pdbx_strand_id
1 'polypeptide(L)'
;AMIRLDMSEYSEQHSVARLVGAPPGYVGYDDPRSGQLTEAVRRQPFSVVVLDEIEKAHPEVMNLLLQVLEDGRLTDGKGRTVSFSNCIIIMTSNVGSREILASASDGGSYADIRAAVQAQLKQRFR
;
A
#
# COMPACT_ATOMS: atom_id res chain seq x y z
N ALA A 1 -12.38 -8.00 -9.78
CA ALA A 1 -11.21 -7.50 -10.54
C ALA A 1 -10.00 -7.40 -9.61
N MET A 2 -8.78 -7.39 -10.15
CA MET A 2 -7.55 -7.22 -9.36
C MET A 2 -6.89 -5.90 -9.75
N ILE A 3 -6.63 -5.05 -8.74
CA ILE A 3 -5.89 -3.80 -8.86
C ILE A 3 -4.53 -4.06 -8.21
N ARG A 4 -3.44 -4.01 -8.97
CA ARG A 4 -2.09 -4.24 -8.44
C ARG A 4 -1.24 -3.00 -8.63
N LEU A 5 -0.58 -2.58 -7.57
CA LEU A 5 0.30 -1.42 -7.55
C LEU A 5 1.66 -1.83 -6.98
N ASP A 6 2.73 -1.53 -7.70
CA ASP A 6 4.10 -1.69 -7.22
C ASP A 6 4.48 -0.46 -6.38
N MET A 7 4.74 -0.67 -5.09
CA MET A 7 5.06 0.40 -4.14
C MET A 7 6.45 1.01 -4.36
N SER A 8 7.32 0.36 -5.12
CA SER A 8 8.61 0.94 -5.54
C SER A 8 8.44 2.18 -6.42
N GLU A 9 7.35 2.29 -7.20
CA GLU A 9 7.02 3.49 -7.98
C GLU A 9 6.59 4.69 -7.11
N TYR A 10 6.30 4.45 -5.84
CA TYR A 10 5.78 5.42 -4.88
C TYR A 10 6.78 5.74 -3.76
N SER A 11 8.07 5.55 -4.03
CA SER A 11 9.18 5.78 -3.10
C SER A 11 9.47 7.25 -2.83
N GLU A 12 9.07 8.15 -3.71
CA GLU A 12 9.31 9.59 -3.62
C GLU A 12 8.02 10.34 -3.23
N GLN A 13 8.15 11.43 -2.46
CA GLN A 13 6.99 12.17 -1.95
C GLN A 13 6.02 12.63 -3.04
N HIS A 14 6.54 13.13 -4.17
CA HIS A 14 5.71 13.63 -5.26
C HIS A 14 5.02 12.51 -6.04
N SER A 15 5.56 11.29 -6.03
CA SER A 15 4.92 10.17 -6.72
C SER A 15 3.72 9.64 -5.94
N VAL A 16 3.66 9.83 -4.61
CA VAL A 16 2.49 9.51 -3.77
C VAL A 16 1.23 10.22 -4.26
N ALA A 17 1.35 11.48 -4.70
CA ALA A 17 0.22 12.23 -5.25
C ALA A 17 -0.41 11.56 -6.48
N ARG A 18 0.30 10.66 -7.18
CA ARG A 18 -0.29 9.88 -8.29
C ARG A 18 -1.30 8.84 -7.82
N LEU A 19 -1.22 8.34 -6.57
CA LEU A 19 -2.17 7.36 -6.02
C LEU A 19 -3.58 7.94 -5.83
N VAL A 20 -3.63 9.17 -5.31
CA VAL A 20 -4.89 9.86 -4.93
C VAL A 20 -5.21 11.07 -5.80
N GLY A 21 -4.28 11.45 -6.66
CA GLY A 21 -4.35 12.64 -7.50
C GLY A 21 -3.87 13.90 -6.79
N ALA A 22 -3.28 14.82 -7.56
CA ALA A 22 -2.86 16.11 -7.03
C ALA A 22 -4.08 17.02 -6.80
N PRO A 23 -4.03 17.94 -5.82
CA PRO A 23 -5.08 18.93 -5.59
C PRO A 23 -5.08 20.04 -6.67
N PRO A 24 -6.20 20.77 -6.83
CA PRO A 24 -6.28 21.89 -7.78
C PRO A 24 -5.13 22.89 -7.59
N GLY A 25 -4.47 23.27 -8.68
CA GLY A 25 -3.34 24.21 -8.65
C GLY A 25 -1.95 23.58 -8.44
N TYR A 26 -1.85 22.26 -8.30
CA TYR A 26 -0.58 21.53 -8.25
C TYR A 26 -0.26 20.83 -9.57
N VAL A 27 1.04 20.67 -9.87
CA VAL A 27 1.51 19.91 -11.04
C VAL A 27 0.98 18.47 -10.93
N GLY A 28 0.27 18.02 -11.96
CA GLY A 28 -0.36 16.69 -12.01
C GLY A 28 -1.87 16.64 -11.74
N TYR A 29 -2.53 17.78 -11.50
CA TYR A 29 -3.98 17.85 -11.29
C TYR A 29 -4.80 17.34 -12.49
N ASP A 30 -4.38 17.72 -13.70
CA ASP A 30 -4.97 17.30 -14.98
C ASP A 30 -4.30 16.04 -15.56
N ASP A 31 -3.38 15.41 -14.82
CA ASP A 31 -2.72 14.18 -15.30
C ASP A 31 -3.75 13.06 -15.38
N PRO A 32 -3.96 12.45 -16.56
CA PRO A 32 -4.86 11.31 -16.71
C PRO A 32 -4.42 10.06 -15.90
N ARG A 33 -3.18 10.03 -15.40
CA ARG A 33 -2.66 9.02 -14.47
C ARG A 33 -2.78 9.41 -13.00
N SER A 34 -3.42 10.54 -12.68
CA SER A 34 -3.70 10.97 -11.31
C SER A 34 -4.83 10.12 -10.70
N GLY A 35 -4.71 9.82 -9.40
CA GLY A 35 -5.72 9.05 -8.69
C GLY A 35 -5.74 7.57 -9.07
N GLN A 36 -4.59 6.95 -9.36
CA GLN A 36 -4.56 5.57 -9.84
C GLN A 36 -5.31 4.60 -8.91
N LEU A 37 -5.14 4.74 -7.60
CA LEU A 37 -5.82 3.90 -6.63
C LEU A 37 -7.29 4.31 -6.48
N THR A 38 -7.55 5.59 -6.27
CA THR A 38 -8.91 6.10 -6.03
C THR A 38 -9.83 5.92 -7.24
N GLU A 39 -9.35 6.20 -8.46
CA GLU A 39 -10.11 5.99 -9.69
C GLU A 39 -10.27 4.51 -10.03
N ALA A 40 -9.27 3.66 -9.81
CA ALA A 40 -9.40 2.23 -10.06
C ALA A 40 -10.47 1.60 -9.15
N VAL A 41 -10.45 1.93 -7.86
CA VAL A 41 -11.47 1.45 -6.90
C VAL A 41 -12.84 2.07 -7.19
N ARG A 42 -12.91 3.37 -7.54
CA ARG A 42 -14.18 4.01 -7.93
C ARG A 42 -14.82 3.34 -9.14
N ARG A 43 -14.02 2.94 -10.13
CA ARG A 43 -14.49 2.23 -11.34
C ARG A 43 -14.83 0.77 -11.04
N GLN A 44 -14.14 0.14 -10.09
CA GLN A 44 -14.33 -1.26 -9.71
C GLN A 44 -14.37 -1.43 -8.18
N PRO A 45 -15.51 -1.10 -7.54
CA PRO A 45 -15.63 -1.10 -6.07
C PRO A 45 -15.47 -2.49 -5.43
N PHE A 46 -15.75 -3.55 -6.19
CA PHE A 46 -15.57 -4.95 -5.77
C PHE A 46 -14.26 -5.48 -6.35
N SER A 47 -13.16 -5.24 -5.63
CA SER A 47 -11.81 -5.51 -6.13
C SER A 47 -10.87 -6.02 -5.04
N VAL A 48 -9.89 -6.81 -5.47
CA VAL A 48 -8.72 -7.12 -4.66
C VAL A 48 -7.65 -6.08 -5.00
N VAL A 49 -7.24 -5.30 -4.01
CA VAL A 49 -6.16 -4.30 -4.12
C VAL A 49 -4.88 -4.92 -3.57
N VAL A 50 -3.91 -5.16 -4.44
CA VAL A 50 -2.60 -5.69 -4.08
C VAL A 50 -1.58 -4.55 -4.10
N LEU A 51 -0.97 -4.28 -2.96
CA LEU A 51 0.10 -3.32 -2.77
C LEU A 51 1.40 -4.11 -2.61
N ASP A 52 2.17 -4.18 -3.68
CA ASP A 52 3.37 -5.01 -3.75
C ASP A 52 4.60 -4.26 -3.22
N GLU A 53 5.50 -4.94 -2.52
CA GLU A 53 6.73 -4.34 -1.95
C GLU A 53 6.50 -3.10 -1.07
N ILE A 54 5.50 -3.14 -0.18
CA ILE A 54 5.07 -1.98 0.62
C ILE A 54 6.19 -1.33 1.45
N GLU A 55 7.26 -2.05 1.76
CA GLU A 55 8.44 -1.49 2.42
C GLU A 55 9.25 -0.52 1.56
N LYS A 56 8.97 -0.43 0.26
CA LYS A 56 9.66 0.47 -0.69
C LYS A 56 8.92 1.81 -0.86
N ALA A 57 7.65 1.86 -0.51
CA ALA A 57 6.87 3.08 -0.58
C ALA A 57 7.39 4.17 0.38
N HIS A 58 7.12 5.42 -0.01
CA HIS A 58 7.29 6.57 0.85
C HIS A 58 6.37 6.46 2.08
N PRO A 59 6.79 6.90 3.29
CA PRO A 59 5.97 6.80 4.51
C PRO A 59 4.57 7.42 4.40
N GLU A 60 4.41 8.49 3.61
CA GLU A 60 3.10 9.11 3.34
C GLU A 60 2.08 8.16 2.70
N VAL A 61 2.52 7.13 1.96
CA VAL A 61 1.61 6.09 1.45
C VAL A 61 0.91 5.39 2.61
N MET A 62 1.63 5.08 3.69
CA MET A 62 1.04 4.43 4.86
C MET A 62 0.02 5.35 5.53
N ASN A 63 0.31 6.65 5.66
CA ASN A 63 -0.63 7.64 6.20
C ASN A 63 -1.95 7.69 5.41
N LEU A 64 -1.89 7.58 4.08
CA LEU A 64 -3.08 7.47 3.25
C LEU A 64 -3.83 6.15 3.48
N LEU A 65 -3.11 5.03 3.59
CA LEU A 65 -3.69 3.72 3.82
C LEU A 65 -4.34 3.58 5.21
N LEU A 66 -3.86 4.29 6.23
CA LEU A 66 -4.49 4.29 7.56
C LEU A 66 -5.97 4.69 7.48
N GLN A 67 -6.30 5.74 6.72
CA GLN A 67 -7.69 6.14 6.51
C GLN A 67 -8.53 5.02 5.88
N VAL A 68 -7.93 4.27 4.96
CA VAL A 68 -8.59 3.14 4.31
C VAL A 68 -8.79 1.97 5.27
N LEU A 69 -7.78 1.66 6.08
CA LEU A 69 -7.81 0.54 7.02
C LEU A 69 -8.72 0.81 8.23
N GLU A 70 -8.89 2.07 8.63
CA GLU A 70 -9.76 2.49 9.73
C GLU A 70 -11.20 2.72 9.27
N ASP A 71 -11.41 3.65 8.33
CA ASP A 71 -12.75 4.10 7.93
C ASP A 71 -13.29 3.38 6.68
N GLY A 72 -12.48 2.57 6.00
CA GLY A 72 -12.88 1.94 4.75
C GLY A 72 -13.10 2.95 3.61
N ARG A 73 -12.47 4.12 3.67
CA ARG A 73 -12.61 5.18 2.65
C ARG A 73 -11.31 5.95 2.44
N LEU A 74 -11.17 6.56 1.27
CA LEU A 74 -10.06 7.45 0.94
C LEU A 74 -10.60 8.71 0.26
N THR A 75 -10.17 9.88 0.71
CA THR A 75 -10.47 11.14 0.01
C THR A 75 -9.32 11.47 -0.92
N ASP A 76 -9.66 11.66 -2.18
CA ASP A 76 -8.72 11.97 -3.25
C ASP A 76 -8.30 13.45 -3.23
N GLY A 77 -7.26 13.83 -4.00
CA GLY A 77 -6.79 15.22 -4.04
C GLY A 77 -7.81 16.22 -4.58
N LYS A 78 -8.87 15.76 -5.24
CA LYS A 78 -9.98 16.57 -5.78
C LYS A 78 -11.13 16.70 -4.77
N GLY A 79 -10.96 16.19 -3.55
CA GLY A 79 -11.97 16.22 -2.50
C GLY A 79 -13.07 15.16 -2.65
N ARG A 80 -12.89 14.17 -3.53
CA ARG A 80 -13.87 13.10 -3.74
C ARG A 80 -13.53 11.93 -2.83
N THR A 81 -14.50 11.47 -2.05
CA THR A 81 -14.34 10.30 -1.18
C THR A 81 -14.73 9.02 -1.93
N VAL A 82 -13.84 8.03 -1.92
CA VAL A 82 -14.04 6.70 -2.50
C VAL A 82 -14.15 5.67 -1.38
N SER A 83 -15.17 4.81 -1.44
CA SER A 83 -15.35 3.71 -0.49
C SER A 83 -14.55 2.47 -0.92
N PHE A 84 -13.88 1.87 0.06
CA PHE A 84 -13.12 0.62 -0.01
C PHE A 84 -13.82 -0.51 0.76
N SER A 85 -15.05 -0.31 1.22
CA SER A 85 -15.78 -1.26 2.06
C SER A 85 -16.02 -2.62 1.39
N ASN A 86 -15.92 -2.69 0.06
CA ASN A 86 -16.05 -3.92 -0.75
C ASN A 86 -14.71 -4.37 -1.35
N CYS A 87 -13.60 -3.79 -0.90
CA CYS A 87 -12.27 -4.15 -1.35
C CYS A 87 -11.59 -5.11 -0.37
N ILE A 88 -10.86 -6.09 -0.90
CA ILE A 88 -9.88 -6.85 -0.13
C ILE A 88 -8.52 -6.21 -0.37
N ILE A 89 -7.87 -5.72 0.68
CA ILE A 89 -6.53 -5.13 0.59
C ILE A 89 -5.50 -6.18 1.00
N ILE A 90 -4.55 -6.44 0.12
CA ILE A 90 -3.41 -7.34 0.33
C ILE A 90 -2.14 -6.50 0.19
N MET A 91 -1.32 -6.50 1.23
CA MET A 91 0.02 -5.92 1.20
C MET A 91 1.03 -7.07 1.22
N THR A 92 2.03 -7.01 0.35
CA THR A 92 3.17 -7.92 0.38
C THR A 92 4.42 -7.14 0.78
N SER A 93 5.39 -7.85 1.34
CA SER A 93 6.68 -7.28 1.69
C SER A 93 7.76 -8.32 1.61
N ASN A 94 8.96 -7.92 1.17
CA ASN A 94 10.14 -8.78 1.21
C ASN A 94 10.92 -8.66 2.53
N VAL A 95 10.43 -7.85 3.48
CA VAL A 95 10.96 -7.77 4.86
C VAL A 95 10.81 -9.13 5.54
N GLY A 96 11.88 -9.61 6.16
CA GLY A 96 11.87 -10.92 6.82
C GLY A 96 12.29 -12.09 5.92
N SER A 97 12.56 -11.85 4.63
CA SER A 97 12.95 -12.91 3.68
C SER A 97 14.24 -13.63 4.10
N ARG A 98 15.22 -12.91 4.65
CA ARG A 98 16.47 -13.48 5.15
C ARG A 98 16.24 -14.38 6.36
N GLU A 99 15.38 -13.94 7.28
CA GLU A 99 15.03 -14.65 8.50
C GLU A 99 14.27 -15.95 8.19
N ILE A 100 13.38 -15.91 7.20
CA ILE A 100 12.67 -17.09 6.68
C ILE A 100 13.67 -18.10 6.11
N LEU A 101 14.62 -17.65 5.26
CA LEU A 101 15.61 -18.52 4.63
C LEU A 101 16.60 -19.12 5.64
N ALA A 102 17.08 -18.32 6.60
CA ALA A 102 18.00 -18.79 7.64
C ALA A 102 17.32 -19.86 8.51
N SER A 103 16.12 -19.57 9.00
CA SER A 103 15.40 -20.50 9.88
C SER A 103 14.95 -21.78 9.17
N ALA A 104 14.62 -21.72 7.87
CA ALA A 104 14.33 -22.90 7.07
C ALA A 104 15.57 -23.81 6.90
N SER A 105 16.77 -23.22 6.90
CA SER A 105 18.03 -23.97 6.81
C SER A 105 18.43 -24.59 8.15
N ASP A 106 18.11 -23.92 9.26
CA ASP A 106 18.47 -24.35 10.63
C ASP A 106 17.42 -25.29 11.26
N GLY A 107 16.34 -25.62 10.55
CA GLY A 107 15.26 -26.47 11.07
C GLY A 107 14.39 -25.79 12.13
N GLY A 108 14.34 -24.45 12.12
CA GLY A 108 13.56 -23.65 13.07
C GLY A 108 12.06 -23.90 12.97
N SER A 109 11.35 -23.75 14.10
CA SER A 109 9.89 -23.87 14.12
C SER A 109 9.24 -22.73 13.35
N TYR A 110 8.06 -22.97 12.77
CA TYR A 110 7.23 -21.92 12.18
C TYR A 110 6.94 -20.78 13.17
N ALA A 111 6.84 -21.09 14.47
CA ALA A 111 6.64 -20.09 15.51
C ALA A 111 7.81 -19.10 15.62
N ASP A 112 9.04 -19.60 15.53
CA ASP A 112 10.27 -18.80 15.63
C ASP A 112 10.42 -17.91 14.38
N ILE A 113 10.17 -18.48 13.20
CA ILE A 113 10.13 -17.73 11.92
C ILE A 113 9.13 -16.59 12.00
N ARG A 114 7.91 -16.89 12.43
CA ARG A 114 6.84 -15.89 12.53
C ARG A 114 7.21 -14.77 13.51
N ALA A 115 7.82 -15.10 14.65
CA ALA A 115 8.25 -14.12 15.62
C ALA A 115 9.35 -13.20 15.07
N ALA A 116 10.35 -13.76 14.39
CA ALA A 116 11.43 -13.00 13.75
C ALA A 116 10.90 -12.05 12.66
N VAL A 117 10.04 -12.55 11.78
CA VAL A 117 9.41 -11.75 10.71
C VAL A 117 8.53 -10.64 11.31
N GLN A 118 7.73 -10.94 12.35
CA GLN A 118 6.92 -9.92 13.03
C GLN A 118 7.77 -8.83 13.69
N ALA A 119 8.93 -9.19 14.26
CA ALA A 119 9.83 -8.20 14.85
C ALA A 119 10.37 -7.24 13.78
N GLN A 120 10.79 -7.75 12.63
CA GLN A 120 11.27 -6.94 11.50
C GLN A 120 10.18 -6.02 10.94
N LEU A 121 8.97 -6.55 10.74
CA LEU A 121 7.83 -5.75 10.29
C LEU A 121 7.51 -4.62 11.28
N LYS A 122 7.49 -4.91 12.59
CA LYS A 122 7.27 -3.90 13.63
C LYS A 122 8.36 -2.84 13.66
N GLN A 123 9.60 -3.17 13.32
CA GLN A 123 10.68 -2.19 13.27
C GLN A 123 10.55 -1.27 12.03
N ARG A 124 10.09 -1.82 10.90
CA ARG A 124 10.01 -1.07 9.63
C ARG A 124 8.83 -0.12 9.54
N PHE A 125 7.69 -0.51 10.12
CA PHE A 125 6.40 0.20 10.01
C PHE A 125 5.93 0.81 11.35
N ARG A 126 6.85 1.05 12.30
CA ARG A 126 6.55 1.70 13.58
C ARG A 126 6.50 3.22 13.46
#